data_AF-A0A7G8HDJ3-F1
#
_entry.id   AF-A0A7G8HDJ3-F1
#
_cell.length_a   1.000
_cell.length_b   1.000
_cell.length_c   1.000
_cell.angle_alpha   90.00
_cell.angle_beta   90.00
_cell.angle_gamma   90.00
#
_symmetry.space_group_name_H-M   'P 1'
#
loop_
_entity.id
_entity.type
_entity.pdbx_description
1 polymer ?
#
loop_
_entity_poly.entity_id
_entity_poly.type
_entity_poly.pdbx_seq_one_letter_code
_entity_poly.pdbx_strand_id
1 'polypeptide(L)'
;MVQRAATATLVVLGLNSLGLPAMHASSERTTALVTIAEANARCLIKTKRMKAAPARDIANRFLLSKGVSAAEREEVQNAPGYDDLMRRYIDEQGGCEDLVRNLR
;
A
#
# COMPACT_ATOMS: atom_id res chain seq x y z
N MET A 1 40.19 -43.08 -35.64
CA MET A 1 38.83 -42.52 -35.79
C MET A 1 37.85 -43.40 -35.03
N VAL A 2 37.32 -42.96 -33.89
CA VAL A 2 36.00 -43.42 -33.38
C VAL A 2 35.40 -42.27 -32.56
N GLN A 3 34.43 -41.56 -33.14
CA GLN A 3 33.54 -40.65 -32.42
C GLN A 3 32.65 -41.46 -31.48
N ARG A 4 32.51 -41.02 -30.22
CA ARG A 4 31.38 -41.44 -29.38
C ARG A 4 30.61 -40.20 -28.97
N ALA A 5 29.41 -40.12 -29.51
CA ALA A 5 28.46 -39.05 -29.36
C ALA A 5 27.93 -38.98 -27.92
N ALA A 6 27.75 -37.75 -27.45
CA ALA A 6 27.15 -37.39 -26.18
C ALA A 6 25.68 -37.81 -26.12
N THR A 7 25.23 -38.27 -24.96
CA THR A 7 23.82 -38.33 -24.58
C THR A 7 23.66 -37.63 -23.25
N ALA A 8 23.31 -36.34 -23.31
CA ALA A 8 22.91 -35.55 -22.16
C ALA A 8 21.42 -35.79 -21.93
N THR A 9 21.06 -36.46 -20.84
CA THR A 9 19.67 -36.68 -20.45
C THR A 9 19.15 -35.41 -19.74
N LEU A 10 18.30 -34.64 -20.42
CA LEU A 10 17.57 -33.50 -19.84
C LEU A 10 16.39 -34.04 -19.01
N VAL A 11 16.50 -33.96 -17.69
CA VAL A 11 15.36 -34.12 -16.78
C VAL A 11 14.69 -32.76 -16.64
N VAL A 12 13.55 -32.56 -17.30
CA VAL A 12 12.69 -31.39 -17.08
C VAL A 12 11.80 -31.70 -15.88
N LEU A 13 12.17 -31.20 -14.70
CA LEU A 13 11.30 -31.17 -13.53
C LEU A 13 10.24 -30.09 -13.75
N GLY A 14 9.05 -30.52 -14.15
CA GLY A 14 7.85 -29.67 -14.16
C GLY A 14 7.45 -29.31 -12.74
N LEU A 15 7.88 -28.13 -12.28
CA LEU A 15 7.29 -27.49 -11.11
C LEU A 15 5.90 -27.00 -11.50
N ASN A 16 4.89 -27.79 -11.16
CA ASN A 16 3.51 -27.33 -11.06
C ASN A 16 3.45 -26.27 -9.97
N SER A 17 3.63 -25.00 -10.35
CA SER A 17 3.35 -23.86 -9.49
C SER A 17 1.84 -23.85 -9.21
N LEU A 18 1.47 -24.42 -8.07
CA LEU A 18 0.19 -24.20 -7.41
C LEU A 18 -0.11 -22.71 -7.44
N GLY A 19 -1.16 -22.34 -8.19
CA GLY A 19 -1.69 -21.00 -8.24
C GLY A 19 -2.30 -20.63 -6.89
N LEU A 20 -1.45 -20.20 -5.96
CA LEU A 20 -1.89 -19.27 -4.94
C LEU A 20 -2.26 -17.97 -5.68
N PRO A 21 -3.43 -17.37 -5.42
CA PRO A 21 -3.64 -16.01 -5.88
C PRO A 21 -2.52 -15.20 -5.26
N ALA A 22 -1.66 -14.62 -6.10
CA ALA A 22 -0.75 -13.60 -5.65
C ALA A 22 -1.63 -12.49 -5.08
N MET A 23 -1.78 -12.42 -3.75
CA MET A 23 -2.11 -11.16 -3.11
C MET A 23 -0.93 -10.27 -3.45
N HIS A 24 -1.14 -9.43 -4.47
CA HIS A 24 -0.09 -8.56 -4.97
C HIS A 24 0.11 -7.51 -3.89
N ALA A 25 1.07 -7.75 -2.99
CA ALA A 25 1.48 -6.80 -1.98
C ALA A 25 1.46 -5.40 -2.59
N SER A 26 0.62 -4.53 -2.01
CA SER A 26 0.39 -3.19 -2.55
C SER A 26 1.71 -2.50 -2.85
N SER A 27 1.81 -1.84 -4.01
CA SER A 27 3.04 -1.13 -4.39
C SER A 27 3.43 -0.07 -3.35
N GLU A 28 4.73 0.24 -3.22
CA GLU A 28 5.19 1.32 -2.33
C GLU A 28 4.48 2.64 -2.60
N ARG A 29 4.20 2.94 -3.87
CA ARG A 29 3.42 4.11 -4.29
C ARG A 29 2.01 4.08 -3.71
N THR A 30 1.33 2.93 -3.79
CA THR A 30 -0.01 2.75 -3.23
C THR A 30 0.02 2.91 -1.72
N THR A 31 0.95 2.26 -1.03
CA THR A 31 1.14 2.38 0.42
C THR A 31 1.37 3.82 0.86
N ALA A 32 2.23 4.57 0.15
CA ALA A 32 2.50 5.97 0.45
C ALA A 32 1.25 6.85 0.27
N LEU A 33 0.53 6.68 -0.84
CA LEU A 33 -0.69 7.45 -1.11
C LEU A 33 -1.76 7.21 -0.04
N VAL A 34 -2.01 5.95 0.31
CA VAL A 34 -2.99 5.58 1.34
C VAL A 34 -2.56 6.13 2.71
N THR A 35 -1.28 6.01 3.07
CA THR A 35 -0.73 6.56 4.33
C THR A 35 -0.96 8.06 4.42
N ILE A 36 -0.62 8.82 3.37
CA ILE A 36 -0.79 10.28 3.33
C ILE A 36 -2.27 10.66 3.48
N ALA A 37 -3.15 10.05 2.69
CA ALA A 37 -4.57 10.39 2.69
C ALA A 37 -5.25 10.05 4.02
N GLU A 38 -4.93 8.89 4.59
CA GLU A 38 -5.46 8.43 5.89
C GLU A 38 -4.94 9.28 7.05
N ALA A 39 -3.65 9.66 7.03
CA ALA A 39 -3.07 10.57 8.02
C ALA A 39 -3.73 11.94 7.98
N ASN A 40 -3.94 12.50 6.78
CA ASN A 40 -4.64 13.78 6.60
C ASN A 40 -6.07 13.71 7.15
N ALA A 41 -6.84 12.66 6.81
CA ALA A 41 -8.19 12.48 7.33
C ALA A 41 -8.20 12.31 8.86
N ARG A 42 -7.32 11.45 9.41
CA ARG A 42 -7.18 11.24 10.85
C ARG A 42 -6.86 12.54 11.58
N CYS A 43 -5.94 13.34 11.05
CA CYS A 43 -5.53 14.58 11.70
C CYS A 43 -6.56 15.70 11.56
N LEU A 44 -7.30 15.79 10.45
CA LEU A 44 -8.44 16.72 10.32
C LEU A 44 -9.55 16.41 11.34
N ILE A 45 -9.79 15.12 11.61
CA ILE A 45 -10.76 14.68 12.63
C ILE A 45 -10.23 14.99 14.04
N LYS A 46 -9.00 14.60 14.33
CA LYS A 46 -8.38 14.75 15.67
C LYS A 46 -8.29 16.21 16.10
N THR A 47 -7.96 17.10 15.16
CA THR A 47 -7.84 18.57 15.41
C THR A 47 -9.18 19.30 15.27
N LYS A 48 -10.30 18.57 15.11
CA LYS A 48 -11.66 19.10 14.99
C LYS A 48 -11.85 20.10 13.85
N ARG A 49 -10.97 20.08 12.83
CA ARG A 49 -11.10 20.90 11.61
C ARG A 49 -12.12 20.33 10.64
N MET A 50 -12.45 19.04 10.75
CA MET A 50 -13.46 18.39 9.93
C MET A 50 -14.15 17.24 10.67
N LYS A 51 -15.42 16.99 10.37
CA LYS A 51 -16.15 15.81 10.85
C LYS A 51 -15.62 14.54 10.17
N ALA A 52 -15.85 13.39 10.79
CA ALA A 52 -15.35 12.10 10.31
C ALA A 52 -15.79 11.76 8.87
N ALA A 53 -17.09 11.80 8.59
CA ALA A 53 -17.62 11.45 7.27
C ALA A 53 -17.00 12.29 6.12
N PRO A 54 -17.00 13.64 6.16
CA PRO A 54 -16.38 14.43 5.10
C PRO A 54 -14.86 14.25 4.99
N ALA A 55 -14.14 14.05 6.10
CA ALA A 55 -12.70 13.80 6.06
C ALA A 55 -12.38 12.49 5.33
N ARG A 56 -13.15 11.43 5.61
CA ARG A 56 -13.02 10.13 4.95
C ARG A 56 -13.40 10.20 3.47
N ASP A 57 -14.46 10.90 3.16
CA ASP A 57 -14.92 11.10 1.78
C ASP A 57 -13.86 11.84 0.92
N ILE A 58 -13.22 12.88 1.46
CA ILE A 58 -12.12 13.58 0.78
C ILE A 58 -10.93 12.65 0.54
N ALA A 59 -10.48 11.91 1.56
CA ALA A 59 -9.38 10.95 1.41
C ALA A 59 -9.71 9.89 0.36
N ASN A 60 -10.93 9.35 0.38
CA ASN A 60 -11.37 8.34 -0.56
C ASN A 60 -11.41 8.85 -2.00
N ARG A 61 -11.92 10.08 -2.23
CA ARG A 61 -11.90 10.71 -3.56
C ARG A 61 -10.50 11.02 -4.04
N PHE A 62 -9.63 11.51 -3.16
CA PHE A 62 -8.22 11.75 -3.51
C PHE A 62 -7.57 10.44 -3.98
N LEU A 63 -7.70 9.36 -3.22
CA LEU A 63 -7.11 8.06 -3.57
C LEU A 63 -7.66 7.52 -4.89
N LEU A 64 -8.98 7.61 -5.09
CA LEU A 64 -9.60 7.22 -6.36
C LEU A 64 -9.05 8.04 -7.54
N SER A 65 -8.87 9.35 -7.37
CA SER A 65 -8.27 10.23 -8.39
C SER A 65 -6.82 9.88 -8.74
N LYS A 66 -6.11 9.17 -7.83
CA LYS A 66 -4.74 8.69 -8.02
C LYS A 66 -4.67 7.27 -8.58
N GLY A 67 -5.83 6.67 -8.90
CA GLY A 67 -5.96 5.31 -9.41
C GLY A 67 -5.89 4.24 -8.33
N VAL A 68 -6.03 4.59 -7.05
CA VAL A 68 -6.04 3.62 -5.95
C VAL A 68 -7.47 3.19 -5.67
N SER A 69 -7.75 1.92 -5.91
CA SER A 69 -9.06 1.28 -5.72
C SER A 69 -9.40 1.04 -4.26
N ALA A 70 -10.66 0.76 -3.96
CA ALA A 70 -11.07 0.40 -2.60
C ALA A 70 -10.36 -0.86 -2.06
N ALA A 71 -10.19 -1.88 -2.91
CA ALA A 71 -9.52 -3.12 -2.56
C ALA A 71 -8.04 -2.90 -2.22
N GLU A 72 -7.33 -2.08 -3.00
CA GLU A 72 -5.92 -1.74 -2.71
C GLU A 72 -5.78 -0.93 -1.40
N ARG A 73 -6.73 -0.03 -1.11
CA ARG A 73 -6.75 0.68 0.19
C ARG A 73 -6.91 -0.29 1.35
N GLU A 74 -7.86 -1.21 1.22
CA GLU A 74 -8.14 -2.21 2.24
C GLU A 74 -6.94 -3.14 2.46
N GLU A 75 -6.29 -3.57 1.37
CA GLU A 75 -5.07 -4.37 1.45
C GLU A 75 -3.95 -3.64 2.21
N VAL A 76 -3.69 -2.37 1.89
CA VAL A 76 -2.70 -1.55 2.61
C VAL A 76 -3.09 -1.41 4.09
N GLN A 77 -4.35 -1.09 4.37
CA GLN A 77 -4.83 -0.82 5.73
C GLN A 77 -4.80 -2.05 6.63
N ASN A 78 -5.00 -3.23 6.05
CA ASN A 78 -4.96 -4.51 6.76
C ASN A 78 -3.56 -5.11 6.86
N ALA A 79 -2.56 -4.52 6.19
CA ALA A 79 -1.19 -5.01 6.25
C ALA A 79 -0.61 -4.90 7.67
N PRO A 80 0.12 -5.92 8.16
CA PRO A 80 0.79 -5.85 9.46
C PRO A 80 1.70 -4.61 9.57
N GLY A 81 1.56 -3.85 10.66
CA GLY A 81 2.38 -2.67 10.93
C GLY A 81 1.93 -1.37 10.23
N TYR A 82 0.81 -1.39 9.49
CA TYR A 82 0.31 -0.18 8.82
C TYR A 82 -0.04 0.96 9.80
N ASP A 83 -0.65 0.65 10.94
CA ASP A 83 -0.95 1.68 11.95
C ASP A 83 0.31 2.35 12.50
N ASP A 84 1.40 1.60 12.67
CA ASP A 84 2.70 2.13 13.09
C ASP A 84 3.37 2.95 11.99
N LEU A 85 3.22 2.55 10.73
CA LEU A 85 3.66 3.34 9.58
C LEU A 85 2.95 4.70 9.54
N MET A 86 1.61 4.72 9.67
CA MET A 86 0.84 5.95 9.67
C MET A 86 1.17 6.83 10.88
N ARG A 87 1.35 6.25 12.07
CA ARG A 87 1.76 7.00 13.26
C ARG A 87 3.12 7.67 13.05
N ARG A 88 4.13 6.92 12.58
CA ARG A 88 5.45 7.47 12.27
C ARG A 88 5.39 8.58 11.24
N TYR A 89 4.63 8.39 10.16
CA TYR A 89 4.42 9.44 9.17
C TYR A 89 3.86 10.72 9.82
N ILE A 90 2.82 10.62 10.65
CA ILE A 90 2.26 11.78 11.35
C ILE A 90 3.30 12.45 12.25
N ASP A 91 4.09 11.67 12.99
CA ASP A 91 5.13 12.19 13.88
C ASP A 91 6.25 12.90 13.11
N GLU A 92 6.67 12.34 11.97
CA GLU A 92 7.64 12.94 11.04
C GLU A 92 7.12 14.26 10.44
N GLN A 93 5.80 14.44 10.31
CA GLN A 93 5.19 15.70 9.90
C GLN A 93 5.06 16.73 11.04
N GLY A 94 5.59 16.46 12.24
CA GLY A 94 5.44 17.34 13.41
C GLY A 94 4.14 17.12 14.19
N GLY A 95 3.44 16.00 13.94
CA GLY A 95 2.16 15.68 14.53
C GLY A 95 0.96 16.29 13.79
N CYS A 96 -0.24 16.02 14.29
CA CYS A 96 -1.47 16.36 13.55
C CYS A 96 -1.74 17.86 13.38
N GLU A 97 -1.33 18.71 14.33
CA GLU A 97 -1.51 20.17 14.20
C GLU A 97 -0.65 20.73 13.06
N ASP A 98 0.58 20.22 12.94
CA ASP A 98 1.55 20.65 11.93
C ASP A 98 1.17 20.12 10.55
N LEU A 99 0.82 18.84 10.48
CA LEU A 99 0.31 18.22 9.27
C LEU A 99 -0.92 18.97 8.73
N VAL A 100 -1.91 19.28 9.57
CA VAL A 100 -3.13 20.00 9.14
C VAL A 100 -2.83 21.44 8.72
N ARG A 101 -1.88 22.12 9.39
CA ARG A 101 -1.46 23.47 9.01
C ARG A 101 -0.86 23.50 7.59
N ASN A 102 -0.19 22.42 7.18
CA ASN A 102 0.45 22.27 5.87
C ASN A 102 -0.52 21.81 4.76
N LEU A 103 -1.79 21.53 5.06
CA LEU A 103 -2.81 21.20 4.05
C LEU A 103 -3.39 22.43 3.33
N ARG A 104 -2.89 23.62 3.65
CA ARG A 104 -3.40 24.91 3.16
C ARG A 104 -2.78 25.32 1.84
#